data_AF-A0A2S6HES9-F1
#
_entry.id   AF-A0A2S6HES9-F1
#
_cell.length_a   1.000
_cell.length_b   1.000
_cell.length_c   1.000
_cell.angle_alpha   90.00
_cell.angle_beta   90.00
_cell.angle_gamma   90.00
#
_symmetry.space_group_name_H-M   'P 1'
#
loop_
_entity.id
_entity.type
_entity.pdbx_description
1 polymer ?
#
loop_
_entity_poly.entity_id
_entity_poly.type
_entity_poly.pdbx_seq_one_letter_code
_entity_poly.pdbx_strand_id
1 'polypeptide(L)'
;MLSHAVKPINRHQWIAEAAYYKALARKFEPGKELTDWLEAETDYYRMLVALYMSILEEDGPMTILSLRQLAEFIGIQNPEDILSEIELVGTIQNATGHNPCFRSEINMLCEEMECPWRAECRKLVSAWY
;
A
#
# COMPACT_ATOMS: atom_id res chain seq x y z
N MET A 1 -7.08 10.57 10.18
CA MET A 1 -8.25 10.32 9.31
C MET A 1 -8.22 8.92 8.75
N LEU A 2 -7.10 8.47 8.17
CA LEU A 2 -6.88 7.05 7.82
C LEU A 2 -7.19 6.08 8.97
N SER A 3 -6.71 6.38 10.19
CA SER A 3 -6.98 5.55 11.36
C SER A 3 -8.47 5.36 11.66
N HIS A 4 -9.31 6.38 11.48
CA HIS A 4 -10.75 6.27 11.68
C HIS A 4 -11.42 5.44 10.58
N ALA A 5 -10.97 5.59 9.33
CA ALA A 5 -11.49 4.83 8.19
C ALA A 5 -11.10 3.35 8.25
N VAL A 6 -9.90 3.02 8.74
CA VAL A 6 -9.38 1.65 8.82
C VAL A 6 -9.82 0.92 10.09
N LYS A 7 -10.04 1.63 11.21
CA LYS A 7 -10.45 1.02 12.50
C LYS A 7 -11.63 0.03 12.43
N PRO A 8 -12.71 0.24 11.64
CA PRO A 8 -13.78 -0.75 11.55
C PRO A 8 -13.41 -2.00 10.74
N ILE A 9 -12.32 -1.96 9.96
CA ILE A 9 -11.89 -3.05 9.09
C ILE A 9 -11.10 -4.06 9.92
N ASN A 10 -11.67 -5.23 10.18
CA ASN A 10 -10.93 -6.33 10.78
C ASN A 10 -10.02 -6.97 9.73
N ARG A 11 -8.71 -6.68 9.82
CA ARG A 11 -7.68 -7.20 8.91
C ARG A 11 -7.77 -8.72 8.70
N HIS A 12 -7.85 -9.49 9.78
CA HIS A 12 -7.83 -10.94 9.69
C HIS A 12 -9.09 -11.48 9.00
N GLN A 13 -10.26 -10.94 9.35
CA GLN A 13 -11.52 -11.32 8.71
C GLN A 13 -11.52 -10.98 7.22
N TRP A 14 -11.09 -9.77 6.85
CA TRP A 14 -11.06 -9.34 5.46
C TRP A 14 -10.16 -10.26 4.62
N ILE A 15 -8.94 -10.55 5.10
CA ILE A 15 -8.00 -11.42 4.40
C ILE A 15 -8.54 -12.85 4.31
N ALA A 16 -9.13 -13.38 5.38
CA ALA A 16 -9.70 -14.73 5.38
C ALA A 16 -10.87 -14.87 4.39
N GLU A 17 -11.76 -13.88 4.33
CA GLU A 17 -12.88 -13.87 3.38
C GLU A 17 -12.38 -13.75 1.94
N ALA A 18 -11.43 -12.85 1.66
CA ALA A 18 -10.84 -12.71 0.33
C ALA A 18 -10.10 -13.99 -0.12
N ALA A 19 -9.32 -14.62 0.77
CA ALA A 19 -8.65 -15.89 0.51
C ALA A 19 -9.66 -17.03 0.25
N TYR A 20 -10.77 -17.07 1.01
CA TYR A 20 -11.86 -18.02 0.77
C TYR A 20 -12.46 -17.85 -0.62
N TYR A 21 -12.74 -16.62 -1.06
CA TYR A 21 -13.30 -16.38 -2.39
C TYR A 21 -12.31 -16.69 -3.52
N LYS A 22 -11.01 -16.45 -3.32
CA LYS A 22 -9.96 -16.91 -4.26
C LYS A 22 -9.96 -18.43 -4.38
N ALA A 23 -9.99 -19.15 -3.25
CA ALA A 23 -10.09 -20.60 -3.23
C ALA A 23 -11.38 -21.11 -3.92
N LEU A 24 -12.52 -20.46 -3.66
CA LEU A 24 -13.80 -20.79 -4.30
C LEU A 24 -13.75 -20.62 -5.82
N ALA A 25 -13.13 -19.54 -6.32
CA ALA A 25 -13.01 -19.27 -7.76
C ALA A 25 -12.25 -20.38 -8.52
N ARG A 26 -11.27 -21.00 -7.84
CA ARG A 26 -10.54 -22.17 -8.33
C ARG A 26 -11.09 -23.51 -7.82
N LYS A 27 -12.34 -23.53 -7.33
CA LYS A 27 -13.08 -24.73 -6.86
C LYS A 27 -12.39 -25.49 -5.72
N PHE A 28 -11.69 -24.79 -4.84
CA PHE A 28 -10.99 -25.35 -3.68
C PHE A 28 -9.97 -26.44 -4.02
N GLU A 29 -9.25 -26.32 -5.13
CA GLU A 29 -8.12 -27.21 -5.42
C GLU A 29 -7.12 -27.22 -4.22
N PRO A 30 -6.61 -28.36 -3.77
CA PRO A 30 -5.69 -28.39 -2.63
C PRO A 30 -4.30 -27.83 -2.98
N GLY A 31 -3.53 -27.39 -1.97
CA GLY A 31 -2.12 -27.02 -2.12
C GLY A 31 -1.86 -25.57 -2.58
N LYS A 32 -2.88 -24.71 -2.51
CA LYS A 32 -2.84 -23.29 -2.89
C LYS A 32 -3.34 -22.37 -1.77
N GLU A 33 -3.64 -22.93 -0.61
CA GLU A 33 -4.23 -22.23 0.54
C GLU A 33 -3.35 -21.06 1.00
N LEU A 34 -2.03 -21.30 1.12
CA LEU A 34 -1.07 -20.26 1.47
C LEU A 34 -0.96 -19.19 0.37
N THR A 35 -1.01 -19.58 -0.90
CA THR A 35 -0.95 -18.63 -2.02
C THR A 35 -2.17 -17.72 -2.02
N ASP A 36 -3.38 -18.27 -1.86
CA ASP A 36 -4.61 -17.47 -1.78
C ASP A 36 -4.56 -16.49 -0.60
N TRP A 37 -4.02 -16.93 0.53
CA TRP A 37 -3.84 -16.08 1.71
C TRP A 37 -2.88 -14.92 1.44
N LEU A 38 -1.69 -15.19 0.90
CA LEU A 38 -0.68 -14.17 0.62
C LEU A 38 -1.15 -13.17 -0.45
N GLU A 39 -1.86 -13.65 -1.47
CA GLU A 39 -2.48 -12.75 -2.45
C GLU A 39 -3.57 -11.90 -1.82
N ALA A 40 -4.44 -12.48 -0.99
CA ALA A 40 -5.48 -11.73 -0.28
C ALA A 40 -4.87 -10.69 0.68
N GLU A 41 -3.76 -11.01 1.34
CA GLU A 41 -3.02 -10.06 2.16
C GLU A 41 -2.44 -8.91 1.33
N THR A 42 -1.88 -9.21 0.15
CA THR A 42 -1.40 -8.18 -0.79
C THR A 42 -2.55 -7.29 -1.28
N ASP A 43 -3.71 -7.89 -1.59
CA ASP A 43 -4.92 -7.16 -2.00
C ASP A 43 -5.45 -6.25 -0.89
N TYR A 44 -5.38 -6.70 0.37
CA TYR A 44 -5.69 -5.87 1.54
C TYR A 44 -4.77 -4.64 1.63
N TYR A 45 -3.46 -4.82 1.44
CA TYR A 45 -2.52 -3.70 1.45
C TYR A 45 -2.77 -2.71 0.31
N ARG A 46 -3.08 -3.21 -0.89
CA ARG A 46 -3.45 -2.35 -2.03
C ARG A 46 -4.72 -1.54 -1.75
N MET A 47 -5.72 -2.15 -1.11
CA MET A 47 -6.94 -1.45 -0.68
C MET A 47 -6.62 -0.35 0.34
N LEU A 48 -5.73 -0.59 1.31
CA LEU A 48 -5.28 0.45 2.24
C LEU A 48 -4.57 1.61 1.55
N VAL A 49 -3.70 1.32 0.57
CA VAL A 49 -3.03 2.36 -0.23
C VAL A 49 -4.06 3.17 -1.03
N ALA A 50 -5.04 2.52 -1.67
CA ALA A 50 -6.08 3.21 -2.42
C ALA A 50 -6.93 4.12 -1.52
N LEU A 51 -7.34 3.63 -0.34
CA LEU A 51 -8.06 4.42 0.66
C LEU A 51 -7.23 5.59 1.18
N TYR A 52 -5.93 5.39 1.39
CA TYR A 52 -5.04 6.46 1.78
C TYR A 52 -4.97 7.56 0.70
N MET A 53 -4.84 7.17 -0.57
CA MET A 53 -4.81 8.11 -1.68
C MET A 53 -6.10 8.92 -1.80
N SER A 54 -7.26 8.27 -1.67
CA SER A 54 -8.55 8.99 -1.70
C SER A 54 -8.66 10.00 -0.56
N ILE A 55 -8.15 9.68 0.64
CA ILE A 55 -8.11 10.62 1.77
C ILE A 55 -7.16 11.79 1.47
N LEU A 56 -6.00 11.55 0.86
CA LEU A 56 -5.07 12.63 0.50
C LEU A 56 -5.67 13.61 -0.52
N GLU A 57 -6.41 13.10 -1.50
CA GLU A 57 -7.08 13.94 -2.51
C GLU A 57 -8.08 14.91 -1.86
N GLU A 58 -8.72 14.51 -0.76
CA GLU A 58 -9.71 15.32 -0.04
C GLU A 58 -9.08 16.23 1.03
N ASP A 59 -8.09 15.74 1.79
CA ASP A 59 -7.70 16.33 3.09
C ASP A 59 -6.27 16.88 3.17
N GLY A 60 -5.51 16.92 2.07
CA GLY A 60 -4.25 17.68 1.99
C GLY A 60 -2.99 16.85 1.72
N PRO A 61 -1.78 17.40 1.98
CA PRO A 61 -0.55 16.83 1.46
C PRO A 61 -0.17 15.52 2.15
N MET A 62 0.48 14.64 1.39
CA MET A 62 1.20 13.48 1.91
C MET A 62 2.25 13.96 2.93
N THR A 63 2.32 13.31 4.10
CA THR A 63 3.31 13.60 5.14
C THR A 63 3.94 12.32 5.68
N ILE A 64 5.17 12.40 6.19
CA ILE A 64 5.85 11.30 6.89
C ILE A 64 4.96 10.65 7.96
N LEU A 65 4.27 11.46 8.77
CA LEU A 65 3.40 10.93 9.83
C LEU A 65 2.27 10.07 9.26
N SER A 66 1.62 10.55 8.20
CA SER A 66 0.53 9.82 7.54
C SER A 66 1.01 8.56 6.82
N LEU A 67 2.22 8.59 6.24
CA LEU A 67 2.86 7.42 5.60
C LEU A 67 3.24 6.36 6.63
N ARG A 68 3.74 6.76 7.81
CA ARG A 68 4.04 5.82 8.91
C ARG A 68 2.79 5.13 9.43
N GLN A 69 1.68 5.86 9.56
CA GLN A 69 0.39 5.28 9.93
C GLN A 69 -0.07 4.25 8.89
N LEU A 70 0.06 4.55 7.59
CA LEU A 70 -0.25 3.59 6.54
C LEU A 70 0.66 2.35 6.62
N ALA A 71 1.96 2.55 6.80
CA ALA A 71 2.94 1.47 6.94
C ALA A 71 2.63 0.56 8.13
N GLU A 72 2.21 1.12 9.26
CA GLU A 72 1.76 0.39 10.45
C GLU A 72 0.54 -0.48 10.14
N PHE A 73 -0.48 0.06 9.44
CA PHE A 73 -1.66 -0.73 9.05
C PHE A 73 -1.35 -1.84 8.04
N ILE A 74 -0.33 -1.65 7.20
CA ILE A 74 0.19 -2.68 6.29
C ILE A 74 1.01 -3.74 7.06
N GLY A 75 1.48 -3.45 8.27
CA GLY A 75 2.26 -4.37 9.10
C GLY A 75 3.77 -4.30 8.87
N ILE A 76 4.25 -3.20 8.27
CA ILE A 76 5.69 -2.90 8.19
C ILE A 76 6.21 -2.70 9.62
N GLN A 77 7.36 -3.32 9.92
CA GLN A 77 7.98 -3.24 11.24
C GLN A 77 8.71 -1.92 11.43
N ASN A 78 8.55 -1.31 12.60
CA ASN A 78 9.20 -0.07 13.04
C ASN A 78 9.17 1.09 12.01
N PRO A 79 8.00 1.46 11.46
CA PRO A 79 7.92 2.55 10.48
C PRO A 79 8.38 3.91 11.05
N GLU A 80 8.39 4.08 12.37
CA GLU A 80 8.88 5.27 13.09
C GLU A 80 10.38 5.53 12.90
N ASP A 81 11.16 4.50 12.59
CA ASP A 81 12.60 4.63 12.35
C ASP A 81 12.89 5.19 10.94
N ILE A 82 11.92 5.10 10.03
CA ILE A 82 12.06 5.55 8.64
C ILE A 82 11.76 7.04 8.54
N LEU A 83 12.78 7.86 8.28
CA LEU A 83 12.68 9.33 8.26
C LEU A 83 12.41 9.92 6.86
N SER A 84 12.53 9.12 5.81
CA SER A 84 12.40 9.58 4.42
C SER A 84 11.04 9.20 3.85
N GLU A 85 10.35 10.16 3.21
CA GLU A 85 9.12 9.87 2.46
C GLU A 85 9.37 8.86 1.33
N ILE A 86 10.52 8.97 0.65
CA ILE A 86 10.89 8.08 -0.45
C ILE A 86 11.05 6.65 0.05
N GLU A 87 11.71 6.49 1.20
CA GLU A 87 11.93 5.18 1.81
C GLU A 87 10.64 4.58 2.36
N LEU A 88 9.79 5.38 3.01
CA LEU A 88 8.46 4.95 3.48
C LEU A 88 7.60 4.48 2.31
N VAL A 89 7.49 5.27 1.24
CA VAL A 89 6.72 4.85 0.07
C VAL A 89 7.35 3.62 -0.59
N GLY A 90 8.68 3.54 -0.69
CA GLY A 90 9.37 2.38 -1.24
C GLY A 90 9.09 1.10 -0.46
N THR A 91 9.09 1.14 0.88
CA THR A 91 8.74 -0.02 1.71
C THR A 91 7.28 -0.44 1.54
N ILE A 92 6.36 0.52 1.41
CA ILE A 92 4.95 0.26 1.11
C ILE A 92 4.76 -0.34 -0.30
N GLN A 93 5.47 0.16 -1.31
CA GLN A 93 5.46 -0.39 -2.66
C GLN A 93 5.91 -1.85 -2.66
N ASN A 94 7.01 -2.17 -1.96
CA ASN A 94 7.47 -3.54 -1.82
C ASN A 94 6.43 -4.44 -1.15
N ALA A 95 5.85 -3.99 -0.03
CA ALA A 95 4.81 -4.73 0.70
C ALA A 95 3.55 -5.01 -0.16
N THR A 96 3.23 -4.13 -1.12
CA THR A 96 2.10 -4.30 -2.05
C THR A 96 2.44 -5.09 -3.32
N GLY A 97 3.63 -5.70 -3.38
CA GLY A 97 4.11 -6.50 -4.50
C GLY A 97 4.62 -5.68 -5.69
N HIS A 98 4.94 -4.40 -5.49
CA HIS A 98 5.45 -3.49 -6.52
C HIS A 98 6.96 -3.26 -6.33
N ASN A 99 7.68 -3.02 -7.43
CA ASN A 99 9.08 -2.61 -7.33
C ASN A 99 9.17 -1.15 -6.84
N PRO A 100 9.96 -0.84 -5.80
CA PRO A 100 10.11 0.53 -5.31
C PRO A 100 10.60 1.48 -6.40
N CYS A 101 9.71 2.37 -6.85
CA CYS A 101 9.97 3.29 -7.95
C CYS A 101 9.59 4.72 -7.62
N PHE A 102 9.05 5.00 -6.43
CA PHE A 102 8.64 6.34 -6.05
C PHE A 102 9.82 7.31 -6.02
N ARG A 103 9.80 8.33 -6.88
CA ARG A 103 10.85 9.38 -7.00
C ARG A 103 12.28 8.85 -7.08
N SER A 104 12.48 7.61 -7.54
CA SER A 104 13.81 7.06 -7.84
C SER A 104 14.15 7.29 -9.32
N GLU A 105 15.40 7.06 -9.73
CA GLU A 105 15.80 7.15 -11.14
C GLU A 105 15.02 6.18 -12.04
N ILE A 106 14.52 5.08 -11.46
CA ILE A 106 13.74 4.03 -12.14
C ILE A 106 12.30 4.50 -12.41
N ASN A 107 11.84 5.61 -11.80
CA ASN A 107 10.48 6.11 -11.97
C ASN A 107 10.13 6.48 -13.43
N MET A 108 11.13 6.77 -14.26
CA MET A 108 10.97 7.05 -15.69
C MET A 108 10.49 5.82 -16.47
N LEU A 109 10.65 4.63 -15.87
CA LEU A 109 10.22 3.33 -16.39
C LEU A 109 8.91 2.86 -15.76
N CYS A 110 8.18 3.73 -15.03
CA CYS A 110 6.88 3.38 -14.47
C CYS A 110 5.84 3.22 -15.59
N GLU A 111 5.57 1.97 -15.98
CA GLU A 111 4.60 1.60 -17.01
C GLU A 111 3.17 1.38 -16.46
N GLU A 112 3.00 1.39 -15.13
CA GLU A 112 1.70 1.14 -14.49
C GLU A 112 0.72 2.26 -14.78
N MET A 113 -0.27 2.00 -15.65
CA MET A 113 -1.29 2.97 -16.03
C MET A 113 -2.07 3.52 -14.83
N GLU A 114 -2.35 2.69 -13.84
CA GLU A 114 -3.15 3.02 -12.65
C GLU A 114 -2.29 2.96 -11.38
N CYS A 115 -1.10 3.56 -11.40
CA CYS A 115 -0.24 3.64 -10.22
C CYS A 115 -0.83 4.62 -9.18
N PRO A 116 -1.17 4.17 -7.95
CA PRO A 116 -1.76 5.04 -6.93
C PRO A 116 -0.87 6.22 -6.54
N TRP A 117 0.46 6.03 -6.61
CA TRP A 117 1.44 7.03 -6.19
C TRP A 117 1.73 8.09 -7.25
N ARG A 118 1.16 7.99 -8.46
CA ARG A 118 1.58 8.80 -9.63
C ARG A 118 1.47 10.29 -9.39
N ALA A 119 0.36 10.74 -8.78
CA ALA A 119 0.13 12.16 -8.49
C ALA A 119 1.24 12.72 -7.59
N GLU A 120 1.52 12.04 -6.48
CA GLU A 120 2.57 12.43 -5.53
C GLU A 120 3.98 12.27 -6.12
N CYS A 121 4.22 11.21 -6.89
CA CYS A 121 5.52 10.89 -7.48
C CYS A 121 5.97 11.97 -8.46
N ARG A 122 5.04 12.56 -9.22
CA ARG A 122 5.30 13.59 -10.24
C ARG A 122 5.27 15.02 -9.72
N LYS A 123 4.92 15.25 -8.44
CA LYS A 123 4.97 16.61 -7.87
C LYS A 123 6.41 17.15 -7.92
N LEU A 124 6.56 18.35 -8.45
CA LEU A 124 7.83 19.08 -8.45
C LEU A 124 8.21 19.43 -7.01
N VAL A 125 9.34 18.89 -6.54
CA VAL A 125 9.93 19.27 -5.26
C VAL A 125 11.02 20.29 -5.53
N SER A 126 10.78 21.56 -5.22
CA SER A 126 11.81 22.59 -5.29
C SER A 126 12.82 22.36 -4.16
N ALA A 127 14.00 21.86 -4.50
CA ALA A 127 15.16 21.87 -3.59
C ALA A 127 15.78 23.26 -3.66
N TRP A 128 15.58 24.07 -2.62
CA TRP A 128 16.33 25.31 -2.44
C TRP A 128 17.66 24.94 -1.77
N TYR A 129 18.77 25.13 -2.49
CA TYR A 129 20.15 25.01 -1.99
C TYR A 129 20.60 26.31 -1.34
#